data_AF-A0A8B8NFN0-F1
#
_entry.id   AF-A0A8B8NFN0-F1
#
_cell.length_a   1.000
_cell.length_b   1.000
_cell.length_c   1.000
_cell.angle_alpha   90.00
_cell.angle_beta   90.00
_cell.angle_gamma   90.00
#
_symmetry.space_group_name_H-M   'P 1'
#
loop_
_entity.id
_entity.type
_entity.pdbx_description
1 polymer ?
#
loop_
_entity_poly.entity_id
_entity_poly.type
_entity_poly.pdbx_seq_one_letter_code
_entity_poly.pdbx_strand_id
1 'polypeptide(L)'
;MAATRRISNMFFKLVSSPNPVVSPARLIFHRGLASTLFVKGIAFATTQDRLVEAFSKFGQVEEAKIIMDRVKNRSKGYGYVTFAVEEDARKALIDMNGKLLDGRVVFVDMARTRRKVADSVPKARAPP
;
A
#
# COMPACT_ATOMS: atom_id res chain seq x y z
N MET A 1 -0.76 -1.34 53.86
CA MET A 1 -1.66 -2.33 53.24
C MET A 1 -2.30 -1.71 52.00
N ALA A 2 -2.39 -2.48 50.91
CA ALA A 2 -2.92 -2.15 49.56
C ALA A 2 -2.08 -1.14 48.75
N ALA A 3 -1.30 -1.45 47.70
CA ALA A 3 -1.39 -2.38 46.56
C ALA A 3 -2.36 -1.94 45.44
N THR A 4 -1.79 -1.44 44.33
CA THR A 4 -2.20 -1.66 42.92
C THR A 4 -1.19 -0.92 42.03
N ARG A 5 -0.11 -1.55 41.52
CA ARG A 5 -0.01 -2.33 40.27
C ARG A 5 -0.61 -1.66 39.02
N ARG A 6 0.34 -1.33 38.12
CA ARG A 6 0.38 -1.65 36.68
C ARG A 6 0.01 -0.54 35.66
N ILE A 7 1.07 -0.18 34.92
CA ILE A 7 1.18 -0.21 33.44
C ILE A 7 0.35 0.85 32.69
N SER A 8 1.03 1.79 32.03
CA SER A 8 1.29 1.69 30.58
C SER A 8 1.90 2.98 30.03
N ASN A 9 3.10 2.87 29.48
CA ASN A 9 3.68 3.69 28.41
C ASN A 9 2.98 5.04 28.08
N MET A 10 3.35 6.11 28.77
CA MET A 10 3.34 7.47 28.19
C MET A 10 4.56 7.66 27.28
N PHE A 11 4.72 6.74 26.33
CA PHE A 11 5.90 6.60 25.48
C PHE A 11 5.48 6.67 24.01
N PHE A 12 5.01 7.82 23.54
CA PHE A 12 5.01 8.11 22.09
C PHE A 12 5.05 9.64 21.93
N LYS A 13 6.26 10.19 21.90
CA LYS A 13 6.84 10.78 20.68
C LYS A 13 5.84 11.75 20.03
N LEU A 14 5.95 13.02 20.38
CA LEU A 14 6.74 13.96 19.59
C LEU A 14 6.28 13.90 18.13
N VAL A 15 5.38 14.82 17.78
CA VAL A 15 5.08 15.23 16.42
C VAL A 15 6.41 15.35 15.67
N SER A 16 6.69 14.36 14.84
CA SER A 16 7.74 14.40 13.85
C SER A 16 7.06 14.77 12.54
N SER A 17 6.84 16.06 12.33
CA SER A 17 6.75 16.57 10.96
C SER A 17 8.07 16.23 10.28
N PRO A 18 8.02 15.67 9.07
CA PRO A 18 8.21 16.53 7.94
C PRO A 18 7.13 16.27 6.89
N ASN A 19 6.31 17.28 6.63
CA ASN A 19 5.66 17.41 5.33
C ASN A 19 6.78 17.62 4.31
N PRO A 20 7.06 16.69 3.36
CA PRO A 20 7.75 17.11 2.16
C PRO A 20 6.74 17.92 1.37
N VAL A 21 7.12 19.16 1.07
CA VAL A 21 6.41 20.02 0.13
C VAL A 21 6.26 19.22 -1.16
N VAL A 22 5.08 18.66 -1.42
CA VAL A 22 4.82 17.94 -2.67
C VAL A 22 4.65 19.01 -3.74
N SER A 23 5.78 19.39 -4.32
CA SER A 23 5.84 20.31 -5.45
C SER A 23 4.97 19.75 -6.59
N PRO A 24 4.18 20.59 -7.29
CA PRO A 24 3.37 20.17 -8.44
C PRO A 24 4.20 19.70 -9.67
N ALA A 25 5.51 19.53 -9.51
CA ALA A 25 6.47 19.21 -10.55
C ALA A 25 6.89 17.73 -10.63
N ARG A 26 6.24 16.79 -9.93
CA ARG A 26 6.57 15.35 -10.06
C ARG A 26 5.92 14.69 -11.29
N LEU A 27 5.90 15.43 -12.40
CA LEU A 27 5.84 14.92 -13.77
C LEU A 27 7.21 14.34 -14.15
N ILE A 28 7.62 13.24 -13.51
CA ILE A 28 8.67 12.40 -14.07
C ILE A 28 8.19 10.97 -14.04
N PHE A 29 8.01 10.44 -15.24
CA PHE A 29 8.04 9.03 -15.59
C PHE A 29 9.05 8.25 -14.74
N HIS A 30 8.66 7.74 -13.57
CA HIS A 30 9.41 6.69 -12.89
C HIS A 30 9.01 5.35 -13.53
N ARG A 31 9.38 5.21 -14.80
CA ARG A 31 9.37 3.96 -15.56
C ARG A 31 10.47 3.08 -14.99
N GLY A 32 10.27 2.53 -13.78
CA GLY A 32 11.34 1.75 -13.13
C GLY A 32 11.02 1.15 -11.76
N LEU A 33 10.60 1.94 -10.78
CA LEU A 33 10.69 1.55 -9.36
C LEU A 33 9.47 1.99 -8.51
N ALA A 34 8.26 1.96 -9.07
CA ALA A 34 7.06 2.02 -8.24
C ALA A 34 6.91 0.68 -7.50
N SER A 35 7.05 0.70 -6.17
CA SER A 35 6.94 -0.52 -5.35
C SER A 35 5.50 -0.75 -4.97
N THR A 36 4.85 -1.57 -5.78
CA THR A 36 3.54 -2.10 -5.47
C THR A 36 3.68 -3.26 -4.48
N LEU A 37 2.89 -3.24 -3.42
CA LEU A 37 2.71 -4.32 -2.46
C LEU A 37 1.41 -5.05 -2.74
N PHE A 38 1.45 -6.36 -2.56
CA PHE A 38 0.30 -7.24 -2.57
C PHE A 38 -0.12 -7.49 -1.14
N VAL A 39 -1.39 -7.23 -0.83
CA VAL A 39 -1.96 -7.38 0.51
C VAL A 39 -3.04 -8.44 0.45
N LYS A 40 -2.88 -9.54 1.19
CA LYS A 40 -3.82 -10.67 1.28
C LYS A 40 -4.36 -10.80 2.70
N GLY A 41 -5.55 -11.38 2.85
CA GLY A 41 -6.17 -11.61 4.17
C GLY A 41 -6.99 -10.44 4.67
N ILE A 42 -7.32 -9.50 3.78
CA ILE A 42 -8.12 -8.31 4.11
C ILE A 42 -9.56 -8.74 4.44
N ALA A 43 -10.21 -8.07 5.39
CA ALA A 43 -11.61 -8.31 5.68
C ALA A 43 -12.50 -7.89 4.49
N PHE A 44 -13.61 -8.60 4.30
CA PHE A 44 -14.51 -8.30 3.18
C PHE A 44 -15.17 -6.91 3.30
N ALA A 45 -15.23 -6.38 4.52
CA ALA A 45 -15.76 -5.05 4.83
C ALA A 45 -14.71 -3.93 4.75
N THR A 46 -13.41 -4.26 4.65
CA THR A 46 -12.36 -3.25 4.53
C THR A 46 -12.46 -2.56 3.17
N THR A 47 -12.46 -1.23 3.19
CA THR A 47 -12.49 -0.39 1.98
C THR A 47 -11.08 0.03 1.57
N GLN A 48 -10.98 0.60 0.37
CA GLN A 48 -9.72 1.15 -0.12
C GLN A 48 -9.20 2.25 0.81
N ASP A 49 -10.08 3.09 1.36
CA ASP A 49 -9.72 4.17 2.29
C ASP A 49 -9.05 3.64 3.56
N ARG A 50 -9.61 2.58 4.16
CA ARG A 50 -9.00 1.91 5.32
C ARG A 50 -7.62 1.35 5.03
N LEU A 51 -7.44 0.89 3.80
CA LEU A 51 -6.16 0.38 3.34
C LEU A 51 -5.16 1.53 3.16
N VAL A 52 -5.58 2.66 2.59
CA VAL A 52 -4.75 3.87 2.53
C VAL A 52 -4.36 4.32 3.93
N GLU A 53 -5.31 4.48 4.85
CA GLU A 53 -5.06 4.90 6.24
C GLU A 53 -4.05 3.97 6.95
N ALA A 54 -4.22 2.65 6.82
CA ALA A 54 -3.37 1.68 7.46
C ALA A 54 -1.93 1.69 6.92
N PHE A 55 -1.74 2.00 5.64
CA PHE A 55 -0.44 1.98 4.95
C PHE A 55 0.22 3.37 4.88
N SER A 56 -0.56 4.45 4.99
CA SER A 56 -0.06 5.84 4.94
C SER A 56 0.84 6.19 6.13
N LYS A 57 0.82 5.40 7.21
CA LYS A 57 1.72 5.54 8.36
C LYS A 57 3.18 5.18 8.04
N PHE A 58 3.43 4.46 6.94
CA PHE A 58 4.77 4.06 6.52
C PHE A 58 5.37 4.97 5.44
N GLY A 59 4.52 5.62 4.66
CA GLY A 59 4.94 6.50 3.57
C GLY A 59 3.77 6.90 2.68
N GLN A 60 4.07 7.62 1.61
CA GLN A 60 3.06 8.15 0.69
C GLN A 60 2.52 7.04 -0.24
N VAL A 61 1.23 6.75 -0.10
CA VAL A 61 0.49 5.83 -0.96
C VAL A 61 0.03 6.57 -2.21
N GLU A 62 0.46 6.10 -3.38
CA GLU A 62 0.06 6.63 -4.70
C GLU A 62 -1.29 6.05 -5.13
N GLU A 63 -1.49 4.75 -4.91
CA GLU A 63 -2.70 4.06 -5.32
C GLU A 63 -3.01 2.89 -4.37
N ALA A 64 -4.26 2.72 -3.97
CA ALA A 64 -4.71 1.54 -3.25
C ALA A 64 -5.93 0.94 -3.95
N LYS A 65 -5.88 -0.36 -4.23
CA LYS A 65 -6.92 -1.06 -4.99
C LYS A 65 -7.25 -2.41 -4.40
N ILE A 66 -8.49 -2.56 -3.94
CA ILE A 66 -9.03 -3.86 -3.52
C ILE A 66 -9.61 -4.59 -4.74
N ILE A 67 -9.27 -5.87 -4.88
CA ILE A 67 -9.82 -6.69 -5.95
C ILE A 67 -11.15 -7.29 -5.47
N MET A 68 -12.21 -6.88 -6.15
CA MET A 68 -13.56 -7.38 -5.91
C MET A 68 -13.97 -8.35 -7.02
N ASP A 69 -14.74 -9.37 -6.65
CA ASP A 69 -15.42 -10.25 -7.58
C ASP A 69 -16.64 -9.52 -8.14
N ARG A 70 -16.64 -9.28 -9.46
CA ARG A 70 -17.72 -8.57 -10.17
C ARG A 70 -19.02 -9.37 -10.25
N VAL A 71 -18.94 -10.69 -10.13
CA VAL A 71 -20.13 -11.55 -10.23
C VAL A 71 -20.90 -11.55 -8.91
N LYS A 72 -20.17 -11.59 -7.79
CA LYS A 72 -20.75 -11.67 -6.43
C LYS A 72 -20.75 -10.33 -5.69
N ASN A 73 -20.25 -9.25 -6.31
CA ASN A 73 -20.00 -7.94 -5.69
C ASN A 73 -19.34 -8.05 -4.31
N ARG A 74 -18.40 -9.00 -4.16
CA ARG A 74 -17.75 -9.31 -2.88
C ARG A 74 -16.25 -9.17 -3.03
N SER A 75 -15.58 -8.57 -2.05
CA SER A 75 -14.12 -8.51 -2.01
C SER A 75 -13.52 -9.92 -2.09
N LYS A 76 -12.45 -10.09 -2.86
CA LYS A 76 -11.70 -11.36 -2.88
C LYS A 76 -10.77 -11.50 -1.67
N GLY A 77 -10.77 -10.52 -0.76
CA GLY A 77 -9.92 -10.51 0.44
C GLY A 77 -8.45 -10.22 0.15
N TYR A 78 -8.16 -9.60 -1.00
CA TYR A 78 -6.82 -9.13 -1.34
C TYR A 78 -6.87 -7.84 -2.17
N GLY A 79 -5.76 -7.11 -2.17
CA GLY A 79 -5.60 -5.84 -2.84
C GLY A 79 -4.14 -5.52 -3.14
N TYR A 80 -3.94 -4.36 -3.77
CA TYR A 80 -2.65 -3.83 -4.14
C TYR A 80 -2.49 -2.41 -3.60
N VAL A 81 -1.28 -2.08 -3.16
CA VAL A 81 -0.91 -0.74 -2.68
C VAL A 81 0.35 -0.32 -3.39
N THR A 82 0.30 0.78 -4.13
CA THR A 82 1.46 1.37 -4.77
C THR A 82 1.95 2.53 -3.92
N PHE A 83 3.23 2.52 -3.58
CA PHE A 83 3.89 3.61 -2.88
C PHE A 83 4.67 4.49 -3.84
N ALA A 84 4.88 5.74 -3.43
CA ALA A 84 5.73 6.70 -4.13
C ALA A 84 7.23 6.33 -4.05
N VAL A 85 7.62 5.62 -2.97
CA VAL A 85 9.02 5.29 -2.64
C VAL A 85 9.15 3.80 -2.30
N GLU A 86 10.17 3.14 -2.86
CA GLU A 86 10.43 1.72 -2.64
C GLU A 86 10.81 1.38 -1.19
N GLU A 87 11.56 2.28 -0.53
CA GLU A 87 11.96 2.09 0.87
C GLU A 87 10.75 2.04 1.81
N ASP A 88 9.76 2.90 1.58
CA ASP A 88 8.54 2.94 2.38
C ASP A 88 7.69 1.67 2.15
N ALA A 89 7.65 1.18 0.92
CA ALA A 89 7.02 -0.09 0.60
C ALA A 89 7.72 -1.28 1.30
N ARG A 90 9.07 -1.30 1.35
CA ARG A 90 9.82 -2.33 2.10
C ARG A 90 9.52 -2.27 3.60
N LYS A 91 9.48 -1.08 4.19
CA LYS A 91 9.13 -0.89 5.61
C LYS A 91 7.72 -1.41 5.89
N ALA A 92 6.76 -1.01 5.07
CA ALA A 92 5.38 -1.48 5.17
C ALA A 92 5.27 -3.00 5.02
N LEU A 93 6.03 -3.61 4.10
CA LEU A 93 6.08 -5.06 3.93
C LEU A 93 6.53 -5.76 5.20
N ILE A 94 7.65 -5.33 5.79
CA ILE A 94 8.21 -5.98 6.98
C ILE A 94 7.30 -5.77 8.19
N ASP A 95 6.78 -4.56 8.37
CA ASP A 95 6.01 -4.23 9.56
C ASP A 95 4.56 -4.71 9.50
N MET A 96 3.90 -4.72 8.33
CA MET A 96 2.50 -5.15 8.22
C MET A 96 2.31 -6.64 7.94
N ASN A 97 3.32 -7.34 7.42
CA ASN A 97 3.18 -8.75 7.13
C ASN A 97 2.95 -9.55 8.42
N GLY A 98 1.81 -10.24 8.51
CA GLY A 98 1.37 -10.99 9.68
C GLY A 98 0.65 -10.16 10.74
N LYS A 99 0.36 -8.87 10.51
CA LYS A 99 -0.40 -8.03 11.45
C LYS A 99 -1.91 -8.20 11.32
N LEU A 100 -2.62 -7.82 12.38
CA LEU A 100 -4.09 -7.77 12.39
C LEU A 100 -4.58 -6.45 11.78
N LEU A 101 -5.41 -6.54 10.74
CA LEU A 101 -6.17 -5.44 10.15
C LEU A 101 -7.66 -5.81 10.19
N ASP A 102 -8.48 -4.97 10.82
CA ASP A 102 -9.94 -5.20 10.96
C ASP A 102 -10.31 -6.59 11.49
N GLY A 103 -9.52 -7.10 12.45
CA GLY A 103 -9.74 -8.42 13.06
C GLY A 103 -9.29 -9.61 12.22
N ARG A 104 -8.55 -9.40 11.12
CA ARG A 104 -7.95 -10.47 10.31
C ARG A 104 -6.45 -10.28 10.13
N VAL A 105 -5.72 -11.38 10.09
CA VAL A 105 -4.29 -11.36 9.79
C VAL A 105 -4.09 -11.05 8.31
N VAL A 106 -3.35 -9.99 8.03
CA VAL A 106 -2.95 -9.60 6.67
C VAL A 106 -1.55 -10.08 6.37
N PHE A 107 -1.33 -10.48 5.12
CA PHE A 107 -0.04 -10.87 4.57
C PHE A 107 0.34 -9.87 3.50
N VAL A 108 1.56 -9.34 3.59
CA VAL A 108 2.05 -8.33 2.67
C VAL A 108 3.27 -8.89 1.96
N ASP A 109 3.27 -8.81 0.64
CA ASP A 109 4.34 -9.31 -0.22
C ASP A 109 4.66 -8.29 -1.32
N MET A 110 5.83 -8.39 -1.94
CA MET A 110 6.16 -7.57 -3.10
C MET A 110 5.25 -7.97 -4.26
N ALA A 111 4.46 -7.02 -4.76
CA ALA A 111 3.63 -7.30 -5.91
C ALA A 111 4.51 -7.45 -7.13
N ARG A 112 4.38 -8.59 -7.80
CA ARG A 112 4.86 -8.75 -9.18
C ARG A 112 3.93 -7.92 -10.06
N THR A 113 4.19 -6.62 -10.18
CA THR A 113 3.48 -5.80 -11.14
C THR A 113 3.73 -6.41 -12.51
N ARG A 114 2.70 -7.01 -13.11
CA ARG A 114 2.73 -7.26 -14.55
C ARG A 114 2.74 -5.87 -15.16
N ARG A 115 3.93 -5.33 -15.41
CA ARG A 115 4.10 -4.18 -16.30
C ARG A 115 3.29 -4.53 -17.53
N LYS A 116 2.18 -3.83 -17.77
CA LYS A 116 1.62 -3.79 -19.11
C LYS A 116 2.74 -3.17 -19.94
N VAL A 117 3.46 -4.02 -20.66
CA VAL A 117 4.33 -3.60 -21.76
C VAL A 117 3.36 -3.12 -22.83
N ALA A 118 2.75 -1.96 -22.60
CA ALA A 118 1.92 -1.27 -23.56
C ALA A 118 2.89 -0.55 -24.50
N ASP A 119 3.09 -1.19 -25.66
CA ASP A 119 2.93 -0.50 -26.94
C ASP A 119 3.87 0.66 -27.24
N SER A 120 5.18 0.38 -27.28
CA SER A 120 6.10 1.17 -28.11
C SER A 120 6.80 0.28 -29.14
N VAL A 121 6.00 -0.35 -30.00
CA VAL A 121 6.45 -0.65 -31.37
C VAL A 121 5.49 0.12 -32.28
N PRO A 122 5.92 1.21 -32.93
CA PRO A 122 5.13 1.76 -34.03
C PRO A 122 5.04 0.64 -35.08
N LYS A 123 3.84 0.10 -35.26
CA LYS A 123 3.59 -0.88 -36.33
C LYS A 123 3.67 -0.11 -37.65
N ALA A 124 4.87 0.01 -38.19
CA ALA A 124 5.11 0.57 -39.51
C ALA A 124 4.23 -0.18 -40.51
N ARG A 125 3.26 0.53 -41.10
CA ARG A 125 2.60 0.10 -42.34
C ARG A 125 3.32 0.79 -43.49
N ALA A 126 4.20 0.06 -44.15
CA ALA A 126 4.51 0.23 -45.57
C ALA A 126 4.25 -1.17 -46.21
N PRO A 127 3.88 -1.34 -47.49
CA PRO A 127 3.81 -0.39 -48.62
C PRO A 127 2.43 -0.45 -49.36
N PRO A 128 2.29 0.19 -50.54
CA PRO A 128 1.88 -0.59 -51.73
C PRO A 128 2.99 -0.67 -52.79
#